data_AF-D6VAV5-F1
#
_entry.id   AF-D6VAV5-F1
#
_cell.length_a   1.000
_cell.length_b   1.000
_cell.length_c   1.000
_cell.angle_alpha   90.00
_cell.angle_beta   90.00
_cell.angle_gamma   90.00
#
_symmetry.space_group_name_H-M   'P 1'
#
loop_
_entity.id
_entity.type
_entity.pdbx_description
1 polymer ?
#
loop_
_entity_poly.entity_id
_entity_poly.type
_entity_poly.pdbx_seq_one_letter_code
_entity_poly.pdbx_strand_id
1 'polypeptide(L)'
;MAGMSVEPTGDVDADFAAMMIPHHQGAIDMAIAELRYGKNEQLRRIAQEIIVEQQQEIAAMNLAIGKPLPPSSAVPTQVSIDEPPITSGTASKGSPPNPHNNMSMSPMNHMKNPK
;
A
#
# COMPACT_ATOMS: atom_id res chain seq x y z
N MET A 1 26.53 -13.69 -11.01
CA MET A 1 25.09 -13.99 -11.01
C MET A 1 24.89 -15.31 -10.26
N ALA A 2 24.61 -15.23 -8.97
CA ALA A 2 24.26 -16.38 -8.14
C ALA A 2 22.96 -15.98 -7.45
N GLY A 3 21.84 -16.63 -7.78
CA GLY A 3 20.55 -16.23 -7.21
C GLY A 3 19.28 -16.71 -7.91
N MET A 4 19.35 -17.63 -8.87
CA MET A 4 18.15 -18.22 -9.49
C MET A 4 18.24 -19.76 -9.53
N SER A 5 18.78 -20.36 -8.47
CA SER A 5 18.68 -21.80 -8.25
C SER A 5 17.89 -22.02 -6.96
N VAL A 6 16.57 -22.02 -7.10
CA VAL A 6 15.68 -22.58 -6.09
C VAL A 6 15.69 -24.09 -6.32
N GLU A 7 16.19 -24.85 -5.35
CA GLU A 7 16.03 -26.31 -5.35
C GLU A 7 14.53 -26.61 -5.32
N PRO A 8 13.97 -27.31 -6.33
CA PRO A 8 12.55 -27.60 -6.37
C PRO A 8 12.12 -28.37 -5.14
N THR A 9 11.08 -27.89 -4.46
CA THR A 9 10.52 -28.53 -3.27
C THR A 9 9.67 -29.75 -3.63
N GLY A 10 9.29 -29.87 -4.91
CA GLY A 10 8.37 -30.89 -5.42
C GLY A 10 6.90 -30.44 -5.40
N ASP A 11 6.62 -29.28 -4.79
CA ASP A 11 5.37 -28.56 -4.92
C ASP A 11 5.53 -27.47 -5.99
N VAL A 12 4.89 -27.70 -7.14
CA VAL A 12 4.99 -26.80 -8.31
C VAL A 12 4.43 -25.42 -8.02
N ASP A 13 3.38 -25.31 -7.20
CA ASP A 13 2.76 -24.03 -6.87
C ASP A 13 3.70 -23.21 -5.96
N ALA A 14 4.30 -23.88 -4.98
CA ALA A 14 5.29 -23.28 -4.09
C ALA A 14 6.55 -22.84 -4.84
N ASP A 15 7.06 -23.69 -5.75
CA ASP A 15 8.26 -23.42 -6.54
C ASP A 15 8.02 -22.26 -7.54
N PHE A 16 6.84 -22.20 -8.16
CA PHE A 16 6.44 -21.09 -9.03
C PHE A 16 6.43 -19.77 -8.25
N ALA A 17 5.75 -19.73 -7.11
CA ALA A 17 5.68 -18.52 -6.28
C ALA A 17 7.05 -18.11 -5.74
N ALA A 18 7.91 -19.07 -5.38
CA ALA A 18 9.27 -18.82 -4.91
C ALA A 18 10.15 -18.15 -5.98
N MET A 19 9.90 -18.41 -7.25
CA MET A 19 10.59 -17.76 -8.38
C MET A 19 9.94 -16.44 -8.80
N MET A 20 8.61 -16.37 -8.83
CA MET A 20 7.89 -15.21 -9.37
C MET A 20 7.82 -14.03 -8.40
N ILE A 21 7.66 -14.27 -7.09
CA ILE A 21 7.65 -13.19 -6.10
C ILE A 21 8.92 -12.31 -6.17
N PRO A 22 10.15 -12.85 -6.14
CA PRO A 22 11.35 -12.02 -6.27
C PRO A 22 11.52 -11.42 -7.67
N HIS A 23 11.07 -12.09 -8.72
CA HIS A 23 11.07 -11.53 -10.09
C HIS A 23 10.19 -10.27 -10.18
N HIS A 24 8.97 -10.33 -9.64
CA HIS A 24 8.05 -9.18 -9.56
C HIS A 24 8.61 -8.06 -8.68
N GLN A 25 9.25 -8.40 -7.55
CA GLN A 25 9.91 -7.40 -6.71
C GLN A 25 11.01 -6.66 -7.48
N GLY A 26 11.82 -7.37 -8.27
CA GLY A 26 12.82 -6.74 -9.14
C GLY A 26 12.20 -5.81 -10.18
N ALA A 27 11.05 -6.17 -10.76
CA ALA A 27 10.32 -5.31 -11.69
C ALA A 27 9.79 -4.03 -10.99
N ILE A 28 9.27 -4.16 -9.77
CA ILE A 28 8.84 -3.02 -8.94
C ILE A 28 10.03 -2.09 -8.64
N ASP A 29 11.18 -2.64 -8.25
CA ASP A 29 12.37 -1.85 -7.93
C ASP A 29 12.86 -1.06 -9.15
N MET A 30 12.85 -1.66 -10.35
CA MET A 30 13.17 -0.97 -11.60
C MET A 30 12.13 0.09 -11.96
N ALA A 31 10.84 -0.20 -11.79
CA ALA A 31 9.78 0.77 -12.05
C ALA A 31 9.89 1.99 -11.13
N ILE A 32 10.23 1.78 -9.84
CA ILE A 32 10.51 2.87 -8.90
C ILE A 32 11.71 3.70 -9.37
N ALA A 33 12.76 3.07 -9.89
CA ALA A 33 13.91 3.77 -10.47
C ALA A 33 13.50 4.63 -11.69
N GLU A 34 12.65 4.11 -12.58
CA GLU A 34 12.11 4.88 -13.72
C GLU A 34 11.27 6.08 -13.25
N LEU A 35 10.45 5.93 -12.20
CA LEU A 35 9.70 7.07 -11.64
C LEU A 35 10.61 8.14 -11.02
N ARG A 36 11.74 7.73 -10.44
CA ARG A 36 12.66 8.64 -9.77
C ARG A 36 13.60 9.36 -10.74
N TYR A 37 14.10 8.65 -11.75
CA TYR A 37 15.19 9.13 -12.60
C TYR A 37 14.82 9.24 -14.09
N GLY A 38 13.76 8.55 -14.52
CA GLY A 38 13.26 8.57 -15.88
C GLY A 38 12.58 9.88 -16.25
N LYS A 39 12.66 10.21 -17.54
CA LYS A 39 12.16 11.48 -18.11
C LYS A 39 11.09 11.29 -19.18
N ASN A 40 10.88 10.05 -19.63
CA ASN A 40 9.86 9.78 -20.64
C ASN A 40 8.51 9.56 -19.95
N GLU A 41 7.55 10.44 -20.22
CA GLU A 41 6.22 10.40 -19.59
C GLU A 41 5.48 9.08 -19.82
N GLN A 42 5.63 8.46 -20.98
CA GLN A 42 4.98 7.19 -21.27
C GLN A 42 5.61 6.03 -20.50
N LEU A 43 6.95 6.00 -20.39
CA LEU A 43 7.63 4.99 -19.58
C LEU A 43 7.32 5.15 -18.08
N ARG A 44 7.20 6.39 -17.60
CA ARG A 44 6.78 6.66 -16.22
C ARG A 44 5.35 6.19 -15.95
N ARG A 45 4.42 6.31 -16.90
CA ARG A 45 3.07 5.74 -16.75
C ARG A 45 3.08 4.22 -16.68
N ILE A 46 3.82 3.58 -17.59
CA ILE A 46 4.01 2.12 -17.56
C ILE A 46 4.63 1.67 -16.22
N ALA A 47 5.59 2.43 -15.68
CA ALA A 47 6.18 2.14 -14.39
C ALA A 47 5.16 2.20 -13.23
N GLN A 48 4.21 3.14 -13.25
CA GLN A 48 3.13 3.19 -12.25
C GLN A 48 2.22 1.96 -12.35
N GLU A 49 1.87 1.54 -13.57
CA GLU A 49 1.05 0.34 -13.81
C GLU A 49 1.76 -0.92 -13.30
N ILE A 50 3.04 -1.11 -13.65
CA ILE A 50 3.88 -2.21 -13.16
C ILE A 50 3.87 -2.27 -11.63
N ILE A 51 4.05 -1.13 -10.95
CA ILE A 51 4.09 -1.09 -9.49
C ILE A 51 2.79 -1.60 -8.88
N VAL A 52 1.63 -1.23 -9.43
CA VAL A 52 0.32 -1.62 -8.90
C VAL A 52 0.03 -3.09 -9.19
N GLU A 53 0.19 -3.51 -10.44
CA GLU A 53 -0.15 -4.87 -10.88
C GLU A 53 0.75 -5.92 -10.20
N GLN A 54 2.07 -5.70 -10.20
CA GLN A 54 3.02 -6.65 -9.62
C GLN A 54 2.87 -6.78 -8.10
N GLN A 55 2.46 -5.71 -7.39
CA GLN A 55 2.14 -5.80 -5.95
C GLN A 55 0.92 -6.68 -5.70
N GLN A 56 -0.11 -6.57 -6.54
CA GLN A 56 -1.31 -7.40 -6.44
C GLN A 56 -0.99 -8.87 -6.72
N GLU A 57 -0.15 -9.14 -7.73
CA GLU A 57 0.29 -10.49 -8.07
C GLU A 57 1.14 -11.11 -6.96
N ILE A 58 2.04 -10.35 -6.33
CA ILE A 58 2.79 -10.80 -5.14
C ILE A 58 1.83 -11.16 -4.00
N ALA A 59 0.82 -10.34 -3.74
CA ALA A 59 -0.16 -10.62 -2.68
C ALA A 59 -0.98 -11.89 -3.01
N ALA A 60 -1.42 -12.04 -4.26
CA ALA A 60 -2.16 -13.20 -4.72
C ALA A 60 -1.33 -14.49 -4.63
N MET A 61 -0.06 -14.47 -5.04
CA MET A 61 0.83 -15.61 -4.93
C MET A 61 1.10 -16.00 -3.48
N ASN A 62 1.34 -15.05 -2.58
CA ASN A 62 1.50 -15.34 -1.15
C ASN A 62 0.25 -16.01 -0.57
N LEU A 63 -0.94 -15.51 -0.91
CA LEU A 63 -2.20 -16.10 -0.48
C LEU A 63 -2.37 -17.53 -1.03
N ALA A 64 -2.04 -17.75 -2.30
CA ALA A 64 -2.17 -19.05 -2.95
C ALA A 64 -1.32 -20.14 -2.28
N ILE A 65 -0.11 -19.80 -1.81
CA ILE A 65 0.77 -20.72 -1.08
C ILE A 65 0.55 -20.71 0.45
N GLY A 66 -0.55 -20.14 0.93
CA GLY A 66 -0.94 -20.15 2.34
C GLY A 66 -0.14 -19.24 3.27
N LYS A 67 0.61 -18.26 2.73
CA LYS A 67 1.27 -17.24 3.56
C LYS A 67 0.25 -16.18 4.02
N PRO A 68 0.41 -15.62 5.23
CA PRO A 68 -0.46 -14.55 5.71
C PRO A 68 -0.33 -13.33 4.80
N LEU A 69 -1.47 -12.73 4.43
CA LEU A 69 -1.51 -11.49 3.67
C LEU A 69 -0.78 -10.37 4.44
N PRO A 70 -0.02 -9.48 3.76
CA PRO A 70 0.49 -8.29 4.42
C PRO A 70 -0.67 -7.46 4.99
N PRO A 71 -0.49 -6.78 6.14
CA PRO A 71 -1.55 -5.94 6.69
C PRO A 71 -1.94 -4.90 5.66
N SER A 72 -3.25 -4.77 5.42
CA SER A 72 -3.84 -3.71 4.60
C SER A 72 -3.57 -2.35 5.25
N SER A 73 -2.35 -1.85 5.10
CA SER A 73 -2.04 -0.46 5.36
C SER A 73 -2.36 0.30 4.09
N ALA A 74 -3.40 1.12 4.17
CA ALA A 74 -3.85 1.98 3.09
C ALA A 74 -2.64 2.67 2.43
N VAL A 75 -2.56 2.58 1.11
CA VAL A 75 -1.68 3.42 0.30
C VAL A 75 -1.90 4.88 0.76
N PRO A 76 -0.86 5.63 1.16
CA PRO A 76 -1.04 7.03 1.49
C PRO A 76 -1.29 7.79 0.20
N THR A 77 -2.56 7.89 -0.19
CA THR A 77 -3.04 8.85 -1.18
C THR A 77 -3.03 10.23 -0.52
N GLN A 78 -1.86 10.86 -0.43
CA GLN A 78 -1.73 12.31 -0.31
C GLN A 78 -0.29 12.72 -0.61
N VAL A 79 -0.08 13.15 -1.86
CA VAL A 79 1.04 14.00 -2.22
C VAL A 79 0.67 15.41 -1.76
N SER A 80 1.19 15.85 -0.63
CA SER A 80 1.13 17.27 -0.24
C SER A 80 2.23 18.02 -0.98
N ILE A 81 1.86 18.70 -2.07
CA ILE A 81 2.67 19.75 -2.70
C ILE A 81 2.12 21.07 -2.14
N ASP A 82 2.93 21.76 -1.32
CA ASP A 82 3.23 23.22 -1.32
C ASP A 82 3.66 23.72 0.07
N GLU A 83 4.96 24.02 0.29
CA GLU A 83 5.45 25.31 0.86
C GLU A 83 7.00 25.38 0.94
N PRO A 84 7.62 26.57 0.72
CA PRO A 84 9.08 26.80 0.74
C PRO A 84 9.63 27.11 2.16
N PRO A 85 10.97 27.20 2.36
CA PRO A 85 11.57 27.10 3.69
C PRO A 85 11.62 28.45 4.41
N ILE A 86 11.17 28.48 5.68
CA ILE A 86 11.57 29.53 6.62
C ILE A 86 12.27 28.95 7.84
N THR A 87 13.33 29.65 8.21
CA THR A 87 14.39 29.25 9.12
C THR A 87 14.00 29.50 10.59
N SER A 88 14.49 28.62 11.48
CA SER A 88 14.86 28.83 12.89
C SER A 88 14.06 29.78 13.79
N GLY A 89 13.42 29.23 14.84
CA GLY A 89 12.85 30.01 15.94
C GLY A 89 12.28 29.13 17.06
N THR A 90 12.88 29.21 18.23
CA THR A 90 12.74 28.38 19.45
C THR A 90 11.37 28.43 20.18
N ALA A 91 11.07 27.30 20.86
CA ALA A 91 10.49 27.15 22.21
C ALA A 91 8.96 26.98 22.45
N SER A 92 8.66 25.77 22.98
CA SER A 92 7.65 25.32 23.98
C SER A 92 6.19 25.81 23.97
N LYS A 93 5.30 24.85 23.68
CA LYS A 93 3.83 24.89 23.86
C LYS A 93 3.42 24.58 25.31
N GLY A 94 2.46 25.36 25.83
CA GLY A 94 1.67 25.08 27.02
C GLY A 94 0.43 24.20 26.74
N SER A 95 0.00 23.48 27.78
CA SER A 95 -1.32 22.80 27.94
C SER A 95 -2.42 23.83 28.34
N PRO A 96 -3.74 23.51 28.48
CA PRO A 96 -4.43 22.20 28.56
C PRO A 96 -5.75 22.11 27.70
N PRO A 97 -6.56 21.02 27.77
CA PRO A 97 -7.73 20.80 26.91
C PRO A 97 -9.07 21.23 27.56
N ASN A 98 -10.12 21.35 26.74
CA ASN A 98 -11.51 21.61 27.17
C ASN A 98 -12.51 20.87 26.21
N PRO A 99 -13.81 20.68 26.53
CA PRO A 99 -14.33 19.49 27.21
C PRO A 99 -15.49 18.82 26.43
N HIS A 100 -16.03 17.74 27.02
CA HIS A 100 -17.19 16.94 26.62
C HIS A 100 -18.31 17.62 25.82
N ASN A 101 -18.91 16.86 24.88
CA ASN A 101 -20.37 16.75 24.90
C ASN A 101 -20.88 15.35 24.51
N ASN A 102 -21.71 14.84 25.40
CA ASN A 102 -22.47 13.60 25.38
C ASN A 102 -23.90 13.93 24.93
N MET A 103 -24.40 13.30 23.87
CA MET A 103 -25.85 13.12 23.71
C MET A 103 -26.17 11.66 23.39
N SER A 104 -26.73 11.03 24.41
CA SER A 104 -27.37 9.72 24.42
C SER A 104 -28.77 9.75 23.78
N MET A 105 -29.03 8.72 22.97
CA MET A 105 -30.29 8.00 22.67
C MET A 105 -31.66 8.69 22.55
N SER A 106 -32.39 8.30 21.49
CA SER A 106 -33.63 7.50 21.63
C SER A 106 -34.01 6.80 20.32
N PRO A 107 -34.47 5.53 20.34
CA PRO A 107 -35.04 4.84 19.19
C PRO A 107 -36.57 5.00 19.16
N MET A 108 -37.17 5.13 17.97
CA MET A 108 -38.62 5.01 17.80
C MET A 108 -38.96 3.90 16.81
N ASN A 109 -39.84 3.04 17.30
CA ASN A 109 -40.22 1.73 16.78
C ASN A 109 -41.44 1.85 15.84
N HIS A 110 -41.48 1.00 14.81
CA HIS A 110 -42.61 0.48 14.03
C HIS A 110 -43.98 1.20 14.03
N MET A 111 -44.47 1.55 12.83
CA MET A 111 -45.90 1.58 12.54
C MET A 111 -46.21 1.08 11.11
N LYS A 112 -47.21 0.20 11.01
CA LYS A 112 -47.71 -0.48 9.81
C LYS A 112 -48.44 0.47 8.83
N ASN A 113 -48.43 0.07 7.54
CA ASN A 113 -49.33 0.32 6.36
C ASN A 113 -50.71 1.01 6.59
N PRO A 114 -51.43 1.56 5.57
CA PRO A 114 -51.42 1.19 4.13
C PRO A 114 -51.67 2.32 3.09
N LYS A 115 -51.56 1.99 1.80
CA LYS A 115 -52.60 2.26 0.79
C LYS A 115 -52.50 1.26 -0.36
#